data_AF-A7SE57-F1
#
_entry.id   AF-A7SE57-F1
#
_cell.length_a   1.000
_cell.length_b   1.000
_cell.length_c   1.000
_cell.angle_alpha   90.00
_cell.angle_beta   90.00
_cell.angle_gamma   90.00
#
_symmetry.space_group_name_H-M   'P 1'
#
loop_
_entity.id
_entity.type
_entity.pdbx_description
1 polymer ?
#
loop_
_entity_poly.entity_id
_entity_poly.type
_entity_poly.pdbx_seq_one_letter_code
_entity_poly.pdbx_strand_id
1 'polypeptide(L)'
;ICVVNGILSPSIVVVNLMVFVAILRKPRLRTASNTSILCLATTDLIVGLLAQPAFVVFQASKLRGNLNKVPCFEILIARFLEIFCIGYSFLTLNLMTVERYLAVFHPFWYHEKVTSKAIILSSFMCWTIWTALFLGVRLTLGINSHEELIITSGTVAATLILTSLVYYKIFKLARSSVNAVDFSNADIQKKLRETKAARTVVIVTGTVFLCCCP
;
A
#
# COMPACT_ATOMS: atom_id res chain seq x y z
N ILE A 1 -18.68 10.12 5.87
CA ILE A 1 -17.89 8.88 5.68
C ILE A 1 -18.60 7.91 4.73
N CYS A 2 -19.84 7.46 4.98
CA CYS A 2 -20.53 6.51 4.09
C CYS A 2 -20.78 7.03 2.66
N VAL A 3 -21.26 8.28 2.52
CA VAL A 3 -21.48 8.90 1.19
C VAL A 3 -20.15 9.06 0.43
N VAL A 4 -19.11 9.48 1.15
CA VAL A 4 -17.75 9.64 0.60
C VAL A 4 -17.19 8.29 0.13
N ASN A 5 -17.28 7.24 0.96
CA ASN A 5 -16.85 5.88 0.59
C ASN A 5 -17.70 5.28 -0.54
N GLY A 6 -19.00 5.56 -0.57
CA GLY A 6 -19.90 5.12 -1.64
C GLY A 6 -19.58 5.72 -3.00
N ILE A 7 -19.07 6.96 -3.04
CA ILE A 7 -18.65 7.63 -4.29
C ILE A 7 -17.21 7.26 -4.68
N LEU A 8 -16.31 7.17 -3.69
CA LEU A 8 -14.91 6.80 -3.92
C LEU A 8 -14.77 5.36 -4.40
N SER A 9 -15.62 4.45 -3.91
CA SER A 9 -15.52 3.02 -4.22
C SER A 9 -15.59 2.67 -5.71
N PRO A 10 -16.65 3.04 -6.45
CA PRO A 10 -16.71 2.77 -7.89
C PRO A 10 -15.59 3.48 -8.64
N SER A 11 -15.18 4.67 -8.19
CA SER A 11 -14.08 5.43 -8.80
C SER A 11 -12.73 4.69 -8.67
N ILE A 12 -12.43 4.14 -7.49
CA ILE A 12 -11.24 3.34 -7.22
C ILE A 12 -11.25 2.07 -8.08
N VAL A 13 -12.39 1.38 -8.19
CA VAL A 13 -12.52 0.18 -9.01
C VAL A 13 -12.27 0.49 -10.47
N VAL A 14 -12.86 1.56 -11.01
CA VAL A 14 -12.69 1.94 -12.42
C VAL A 14 -11.22 2.28 -12.73
N VAL A 15 -10.57 3.11 -11.92
CA VAL A 15 -9.18 3.51 -12.13
C VAL A 15 -8.25 2.31 -12.07
N ASN A 16 -8.38 1.46 -11.05
CA ASN A 16 -7.53 0.29 -10.90
C ASN A 16 -7.79 -0.77 -11.98
N LEU A 17 -9.03 -0.92 -12.45
CA LEU A 17 -9.35 -1.80 -13.57
C LEU A 17 -8.71 -1.31 -14.87
N MET A 18 -8.75 0.01 -15.13
CA MET A 18 -8.10 0.60 -16.29
C MET A 18 -6.59 0.38 -16.26
N VAL A 19 -5.94 0.57 -15.11
CA VAL A 19 -4.50 0.32 -14.93
C VAL A 19 -4.17 -1.16 -15.17
N PHE A 20 -4.95 -2.06 -14.57
CA PHE A 20 -4.80 -3.51 -14.72
C PHE A 20 -4.88 -3.92 -16.19
N VAL A 21 -5.94 -3.49 -16.90
CA VAL A 21 -6.14 -3.80 -18.32
C VAL A 21 -5.05 -3.17 -19.20
N ALA A 22 -4.60 -1.95 -18.89
CA ALA A 22 -3.56 -1.27 -19.66
C ALA A 22 -2.22 -2.03 -19.62
N ILE A 23 -1.80 -2.50 -18.45
CA ILE A 23 -0.55 -3.27 -18.27
C ILE A 23 -0.67 -4.64 -18.95
N LEU A 24 -1.82 -5.32 -18.85
CA LEU A 24 -2.03 -6.60 -19.49
C LEU A 24 -2.06 -6.51 -21.02
N ARG A 25 -2.71 -5.48 -21.59
CA ARG A 25 -2.84 -5.31 -23.04
C ARG A 25 -1.55 -4.90 -23.74
N LYS A 26 -0.59 -4.30 -23.02
CA LYS A 26 0.64 -3.77 -23.62
C LYS A 26 1.86 -4.56 -23.12
N PRO A 27 2.40 -5.50 -23.91
CA PRO A 27 3.58 -6.27 -23.52
C PRO A 27 4.79 -5.40 -23.16
N ARG A 28 4.94 -4.24 -23.82
CA ARG A 28 5.99 -3.24 -23.53
C ARG A 28 5.93 -2.66 -22.12
N LEU A 29 4.76 -2.72 -21.47
CA LEU A 29 4.56 -2.25 -20.10
C LEU A 29 4.79 -3.36 -19.05
N ARG A 30 5.13 -4.60 -19.42
CA ARG A 30 5.34 -5.70 -18.47
C ARG A 30 6.76 -5.70 -17.88
N THR A 31 7.09 -4.64 -17.13
CA THR A 31 8.35 -4.50 -16.39
C THR A 31 8.17 -4.87 -14.92
N ALA A 32 9.26 -5.05 -14.18
CA ALA A 32 9.22 -5.30 -12.74
C ALA A 32 8.44 -4.20 -11.99
N SER A 33 8.76 -2.93 -12.25
CA SER A 33 8.06 -1.77 -11.65
C SER A 33 6.56 -1.75 -11.93
N ASN A 34 6.17 -2.05 -13.18
CA ASN A 34 4.75 -2.12 -13.53
C ASN A 34 4.08 -3.39 -13.00
N THR A 35 4.84 -4.44 -12.67
CA THR A 35 4.31 -5.62 -11.99
C THR A 35 3.92 -5.27 -10.55
N SER A 36 4.71 -4.43 -9.86
CA SER A 36 4.32 -3.89 -8.55
C SER A 36 3.01 -3.09 -8.64
N ILE A 37 2.88 -2.24 -9.67
CA ILE A 37 1.65 -1.47 -9.94
C ILE A 37 0.48 -2.40 -10.29
N LEU A 38 0.72 -3.51 -10.98
CA LEU A 38 -0.32 -4.49 -11.30
C LEU A 38 -0.79 -5.24 -10.04
N CYS A 39 0.13 -5.65 -9.16
CA CYS A 39 -0.20 -6.27 -7.87
C CYS A 39 -1.01 -5.29 -7.01
N LEU A 40 -0.61 -4.02 -7.02
CA LEU A 40 -1.33 -2.93 -6.37
C LEU A 40 -2.78 -2.82 -6.88
N ALA A 41 -2.94 -2.67 -8.20
CA ALA A 41 -4.25 -2.53 -8.83
C ALA A 41 -5.14 -3.75 -8.59
N THR A 42 -4.58 -4.96 -8.60
CA THR A 42 -5.32 -6.20 -8.28
C THR A 42 -5.84 -6.16 -6.85
N THR A 43 -5.01 -5.69 -5.93
CA THR A 43 -5.37 -5.62 -4.52
C THR A 43 -6.43 -4.55 -4.26
N ASP A 44 -6.29 -3.37 -4.87
CA ASP A 44 -7.30 -2.32 -4.85
C ASP A 44 -8.64 -2.76 -5.42
N LEU A 45 -8.65 -3.58 -6.47
CA LEU A 45 -9.89 -4.15 -7.02
C LEU A 45 -10.57 -5.08 -6.01
N ILE A 46 -9.81 -5.94 -5.33
CA ILE A 46 -10.34 -6.83 -4.29
C ILE A 46 -10.94 -6.00 -3.15
N VAL A 47 -10.22 -4.97 -2.68
CA VAL A 47 -10.68 -4.07 -1.62
C VAL A 47 -11.90 -3.27 -2.06
N GLY A 48 -11.87 -2.69 -3.25
CA GLY A 48 -12.96 -1.87 -3.77
C GLY A 48 -14.25 -2.64 -4.02
N LEU A 49 -14.15 -3.91 -4.43
CA LEU A 49 -15.29 -4.78 -4.72
C LEU A 49 -15.82 -5.51 -3.48
N LEU A 50 -14.98 -5.85 -2.51
CA LEU A 50 -15.38 -6.66 -1.35
C LEU A 50 -15.42 -5.85 -0.05
N ALA A 51 -14.37 -5.06 0.23
CA ALA A 51 -14.24 -4.34 1.49
C ALA A 51 -15.19 -3.15 1.58
N GLN A 52 -15.24 -2.32 0.53
CA GLN A 52 -16.04 -1.10 0.59
C GLN A 52 -17.55 -1.35 0.65
N PRO A 53 -18.14 -2.28 -0.13
CA PRO A 53 -19.56 -2.60 -0.01
C PRO A 53 -19.91 -3.18 1.35
N ALA A 54 -19.08 -4.08 1.88
CA ALA A 54 -19.28 -4.67 3.20
C ALA A 54 -19.20 -3.62 4.34
N PHE A 55 -18.30 -2.63 4.22
CA PHE A 55 -18.25 -1.50 5.16
C PHE A 55 -19.51 -0.63 5.09
N VAL A 56 -20.03 -0.37 3.88
CA VAL A 56 -21.27 0.41 3.69
C VAL A 56 -22.47 -0.32 4.30
N VAL A 57 -22.58 -1.63 4.10
CA VAL A 57 -23.63 -2.47 4.71
C VAL A 57 -23.55 -2.38 6.24
N PHE A 58 -22.36 -2.55 6.82
CA PHE A 58 -22.16 -2.45 8.27
C PHE A 58 -22.60 -1.09 8.84
N GLN A 59 -22.20 0.02 8.20
CA GLN A 59 -22.57 1.35 8.68
C GLN A 59 -24.07 1.63 8.50
N ALA A 60 -24.70 1.11 7.46
CA ALA A 60 -26.14 1.19 7.27
C ALA A 60 -26.91 0.41 8.36
N SER A 61 -26.43 -0.78 8.73
CA SER A 61 -26.94 -1.56 9.87
C SER A 61 -26.83 -0.79 11.19
N LYS A 62 -25.71 -0.11 11.42
CA LYS A 62 -25.46 0.73 12.60
C LYS A 62 -26.41 1.92 12.70
N LEU A 63 -26.66 2.62 11.58
CA LEU A 63 -27.54 3.79 11.51
C LEU A 63 -29.02 3.47 11.74
N ARG A 64 -29.46 2.24 11.42
CA ARG A 64 -30.84 1.78 11.70
C ARG A 64 -31.11 1.46 13.18
N GLY A 65 -30.19 1.79 14.09
CA GLY A 65 -30.40 1.66 15.54
C GLY A 65 -30.35 0.21 16.07
N ASN A 66 -29.86 -0.74 15.26
CA ASN A 66 -29.98 -2.16 15.55
C ASN A 66 -28.72 -2.77 16.18
N LEU A 67 -27.88 -1.97 16.88
CA LEU A 67 -26.57 -2.43 17.41
C LEU A 67 -26.64 -3.73 18.22
N ASN A 68 -27.72 -3.95 18.98
CA ASN A 68 -27.91 -5.17 19.79
C ASN A 68 -28.34 -6.40 18.97
N LYS A 69 -28.67 -6.22 17.68
CA LYS A 69 -29.04 -7.27 16.72
C LYS A 69 -28.08 -7.36 15.54
N VAL A 70 -27.02 -6.54 15.48
CA VAL A 70 -25.99 -6.68 14.45
C VAL A 70 -25.31 -8.03 14.68
N PRO A 71 -25.36 -8.97 13.72
CA PRO A 71 -24.72 -10.27 13.89
C PRO A 71 -23.25 -10.07 14.23
N CYS A 72 -22.70 -10.89 15.14
CA CYS A 72 -21.26 -10.89 15.46
C CYS A 72 -20.39 -10.96 14.17
N PHE A 73 -20.92 -11.63 13.15
CA PHE A 73 -20.36 -11.69 11.81
C PHE A 73 -20.16 -10.33 11.12
N GLU A 74 -21.10 -9.38 11.22
CA GLU A 74 -20.97 -8.06 10.61
C GLU A 74 -19.92 -7.19 11.31
N ILE A 75 -19.81 -7.29 12.63
CA ILE A 75 -18.74 -6.61 13.41
C ILE A 75 -17.37 -7.21 13.05
N LEU A 76 -17.29 -8.54 12.96
CA LEU A 76 -16.07 -9.23 12.55
C LEU A 76 -15.64 -8.83 11.15
N ILE A 77 -16.58 -8.74 10.20
CA ILE A 77 -16.32 -8.27 8.84
C ILE A 77 -15.81 -6.83 8.86
N ALA A 78 -16.49 -5.91 9.54
CA ALA A 78 -16.09 -4.51 9.56
C ALA A 78 -14.66 -4.33 10.10
N ARG A 79 -14.32 -5.05 11.18
CA ARG A 79 -12.96 -5.05 11.75
C ARG A 79 -11.96 -5.68 10.79
N PHE A 80 -12.29 -6.85 10.23
CA PHE A 80 -11.42 -7.52 9.26
C PHE A 80 -11.06 -6.58 8.10
N LEU A 81 -12.03 -5.84 7.58
CA LEU A 81 -11.83 -4.91 6.48
C LEU A 81 -11.00 -3.68 6.85
N GLU A 82 -11.16 -3.15 8.06
CA GLU A 82 -10.33 -2.07 8.59
C GLU A 82 -8.86 -2.48 8.62
N ILE A 83 -8.59 -3.66 9.19
CA ILE A 83 -7.25 -4.27 9.29
C ILE A 83 -6.67 -4.54 7.90
N PHE A 84 -7.51 -5.00 6.98
CA PHE A 84 -7.15 -5.34 5.62
C PHE A 84 -6.72 -4.11 4.82
N CYS A 85 -7.46 -3.01 4.95
CA CYS A 85 -7.11 -1.73 4.34
C CYS A 85 -5.79 -1.15 4.88
N ILE A 86 -5.54 -1.28 6.18
CA ILE A 86 -4.27 -0.87 6.80
C ILE A 86 -3.11 -1.73 6.28
N GLY A 87 -3.29 -3.06 6.27
CA GLY A 87 -2.30 -4.00 5.74
C GLY A 87 -2.00 -3.77 4.26
N TYR A 88 -3.03 -3.43 3.47
CA TYR A 88 -2.88 -3.06 2.07
C TYR A 88 -2.01 -1.82 1.89
N SER A 89 -2.32 -0.75 2.61
CA SER A 89 -1.57 0.51 2.56
C SER A 89 -0.11 0.28 2.97
N PHE A 90 0.10 -0.53 4.01
CA PHE A 90 1.41 -0.92 4.51
C PHE A 90 2.21 -1.70 3.47
N LEU A 91 1.62 -2.73 2.86
CA LEU A 91 2.30 -3.54 1.84
C LEU A 91 2.71 -2.68 0.66
N THR A 92 1.79 -1.85 0.17
CA THR A 92 2.01 -0.94 -0.95
C THR A 92 3.20 -0.03 -0.71
N LEU A 93 3.23 0.61 0.46
CA LEU A 93 4.29 1.54 0.84
C LEU A 93 5.65 0.83 0.97
N ASN A 94 5.69 -0.35 1.60
CA ASN A 94 6.92 -1.11 1.74
C ASN A 94 7.43 -1.63 0.39
N LEU A 95 6.55 -2.21 -0.43
CA LEU A 95 6.92 -2.73 -1.75
C LEU A 95 7.49 -1.62 -2.64
N MET A 96 6.80 -0.47 -2.71
CA MET A 96 7.31 0.68 -3.47
C MET A 96 8.64 1.20 -2.91
N THR A 97 8.78 1.27 -1.59
CA THR A 97 10.01 1.77 -0.95
C THR A 97 11.19 0.85 -1.21
N VAL A 98 11.02 -0.46 -1.03
CA VAL A 98 12.08 -1.46 -1.27
C VAL A 98 12.46 -1.48 -2.74
N GLU A 99 11.50 -1.46 -3.65
CA GLU A 99 11.76 -1.40 -5.09
C GLU A 99 12.62 -0.18 -5.46
N ARG A 100 12.27 1.00 -4.93
CA ARG A 100 13.01 2.24 -5.19
C ARG A 100 14.38 2.24 -4.55
N TYR A 101 14.49 1.73 -3.33
CA TYR A 101 15.77 1.59 -2.65
C TYR A 101 16.73 0.71 -3.46
N LEU A 102 16.27 -0.46 -3.89
CA LEU A 102 17.08 -1.39 -4.68
C LEU A 102 17.45 -0.80 -6.04
N ALA A 103 16.53 -0.13 -6.73
CA ALA A 103 16.81 0.49 -8.02
C ALA A 103 17.90 1.59 -7.93
N VAL A 104 17.89 2.39 -6.84
CA VAL A 104 18.81 3.52 -6.66
C VAL A 104 20.16 3.09 -6.09
N PHE A 105 20.17 2.27 -5.04
CA PHE A 105 21.40 1.94 -4.31
C PHE A 105 22.07 0.65 -4.78
N HIS A 106 21.30 -0.27 -5.36
CA HIS A 106 21.79 -1.60 -5.77
C HIS A 106 21.30 -1.99 -7.18
N PRO A 107 21.61 -1.22 -8.23
CA PRO A 107 21.06 -1.41 -9.57
C PRO A 107 21.39 -2.78 -10.19
N PHE A 108 22.57 -3.33 -9.91
CA PHE A 108 22.96 -4.67 -10.37
C PHE A 108 22.09 -5.77 -9.76
N TRP A 109 21.92 -5.75 -8.44
CA TRP A 109 21.02 -6.67 -7.73
C TRP A 109 19.56 -6.50 -8.14
N TYR A 110 19.12 -5.25 -8.37
CA TYR A 110 17.78 -4.98 -8.86
C TYR A 110 17.53 -5.69 -10.19
N HIS A 111 18.46 -5.60 -11.14
CA HIS A 111 18.26 -6.19 -12.46
C HIS A 111 18.28 -7.72 -12.46
N GLU A 112 19.06 -8.34 -11.55
CA GLU A 112 19.22 -9.79 -11.45
C GLU A 112 18.12 -10.46 -10.60
N LYS A 113 17.75 -9.86 -9.47
CA LYS A 113 16.87 -10.48 -8.46
C LYS A 113 15.41 -10.01 -8.54
N VAL A 114 15.15 -8.78 -8.99
CA VAL A 114 13.80 -8.20 -8.99
C VAL A 114 13.07 -8.59 -10.27
N THR A 115 12.49 -9.79 -10.26
CA THR A 115 11.65 -10.31 -11.34
C THR A 115 10.16 -10.12 -11.01
N SER A 116 9.30 -10.11 -12.04
CA SER A 116 7.85 -10.05 -11.86
C SER A 116 7.31 -11.15 -10.93
N LYS A 117 7.88 -12.36 -11.03
CA LYS A 117 7.51 -13.49 -10.17
C LYS A 117 7.89 -13.25 -8.70
N ALA A 118 9.08 -12.72 -8.45
CA ALA A 118 9.53 -12.39 -7.11
C ALA A 118 8.64 -11.30 -6.47
N ILE A 119 8.23 -10.30 -7.24
CA ILE A 119 7.31 -9.24 -6.77
C ILE A 119 5.94 -9.81 -6.41
N ILE A 120 5.36 -10.66 -7.26
CA ILE A 120 4.07 -11.30 -6.99
C ILE A 120 4.15 -12.16 -5.72
N LEU A 121 5.19 -13.00 -5.62
CA LEU A 121 5.38 -13.87 -4.46
C LEU A 121 5.60 -13.06 -3.18
N SER A 122 6.45 -12.02 -3.23
CA SER A 122 6.70 -11.15 -2.09
C SER A 122 5.45 -10.41 -1.64
N SER A 123 4.64 -9.94 -2.59
CA SER A 123 3.36 -9.28 -2.30
C SER A 123 2.39 -10.24 -1.60
N PHE A 124 2.24 -11.45 -2.15
CA PHE A 124 1.38 -12.47 -1.58
C PHE A 124 1.84 -12.90 -0.18
N MET A 125 3.14 -13.13 0.01
CA MET A 125 3.70 -13.52 1.30
C MET A 125 3.54 -12.43 2.37
N CYS A 126 3.75 -11.16 2.02
CA CYS A 126 3.50 -10.09 2.98
C CYS A 126 2.03 -10.01 3.39
N TRP A 127 1.12 -10.28 2.45
CA TRP A 127 -0.31 -10.33 2.72
C TRP A 127 -0.70 -11.46 3.66
N THR A 128 -0.21 -12.67 3.39
CA THR A 128 -0.48 -13.83 4.24
C THR A 128 0.14 -13.64 5.62
N ILE A 129 1.35 -13.09 5.71
CA ILE A 129 2.01 -12.78 6.99
C ILE A 129 1.22 -11.73 7.77
N TRP A 130 0.83 -10.61 7.14
CA TRP A 130 0.06 -9.57 7.83
C TRP A 130 -1.26 -10.10 8.37
N THR A 131 -2.03 -10.78 7.52
CA THR A 131 -3.34 -11.33 7.90
C THR A 131 -3.21 -12.44 8.93
N ALA A 132 -2.23 -13.34 8.81
CA ALA A 132 -2.00 -14.42 9.77
C ALA A 132 -1.48 -13.91 11.11
N LEU A 133 -0.58 -12.93 11.13
CA LEU A 133 -0.15 -12.30 12.38
C LEU A 133 -1.33 -11.61 13.05
N PHE A 134 -2.10 -10.83 12.31
CA PHE A 134 -3.21 -10.10 12.90
C PHE A 134 -4.29 -11.03 13.45
N LEU A 135 -4.74 -11.98 12.64
CA LEU A 135 -5.75 -12.94 13.02
C LEU A 135 -5.23 -13.90 14.11
N GLY A 136 -3.97 -14.33 13.98
CA GLY A 136 -3.30 -15.21 14.93
C GLY A 136 -3.20 -14.57 16.30
N VAL A 137 -2.66 -13.35 16.41
CA VAL A 137 -2.50 -12.63 17.68
C VAL A 137 -3.88 -12.36 18.32
N ARG A 138 -4.90 -12.03 17.52
CA ARG A 138 -6.30 -11.91 17.98
C ARG A 138 -6.85 -13.22 18.57
N LEU A 139 -6.64 -14.34 17.88
CA LEU A 139 -7.20 -15.65 18.26
C LEU A 139 -6.42 -16.31 19.41
N THR A 140 -5.10 -16.13 19.48
CA THR A 140 -4.24 -16.82 20.46
C THR A 140 -4.05 -16.04 21.75
N LEU A 141 -3.94 -14.71 21.68
CA LEU A 141 -3.67 -13.87 22.85
C LEU A 141 -4.92 -13.17 23.40
N GLY A 142 -6.05 -13.25 22.68
CA GLY A 142 -7.30 -12.62 23.12
C GLY A 142 -7.15 -11.11 23.35
N ILE A 143 -6.29 -10.46 22.55
CA ILE A 143 -5.94 -9.05 22.74
C ILE A 143 -7.18 -8.16 22.71
N ASN A 144 -7.18 -7.16 23.59
CA ASN A 144 -8.22 -6.15 23.61
C ASN A 144 -8.11 -5.21 22.41
N SER A 145 -9.23 -4.61 22.03
CA SER A 145 -9.32 -3.65 20.91
C SER A 145 -8.38 -2.45 21.05
N HIS A 146 -8.05 -2.03 22.26
CA HIS A 146 -7.09 -0.96 22.54
C HIS A 146 -5.64 -1.37 22.27
N GLU A 147 -5.23 -2.57 22.68
CA GLU A 147 -3.87 -3.07 22.48
C GLU A 147 -3.60 -3.35 21.00
N GLU A 148 -4.60 -3.89 20.30
CA GLU A 148 -4.61 -4.05 18.85
C GLU A 148 -4.37 -2.71 18.11
N LEU A 149 -5.04 -1.64 18.55
CA LEU A 149 -4.87 -0.31 17.98
C LEU A 149 -3.45 0.24 18.21
N ILE A 150 -2.89 0.04 19.40
CA ILE A 150 -1.53 0.48 19.74
C ILE A 150 -0.50 -0.26 18.88
N ILE A 151 -0.61 -1.58 18.75
CA ILE A 151 0.30 -2.39 17.92
C ILE A 151 0.19 -1.97 16.45
N THR A 152 -1.03 -1.79 15.95
CA THR A 152 -1.28 -1.38 14.56
C THR A 152 -0.69 0.00 14.27
N SER A 153 -0.98 0.98 15.12
CA SER A 153 -0.47 2.35 14.98
C SER A 153 1.05 2.42 15.08
N GLY A 154 1.66 1.68 16.02
CA GLY A 154 3.12 1.58 16.14
C GLY A 154 3.77 0.96 14.91
N THR A 155 3.17 -0.09 14.35
CA THR A 155 3.64 -0.76 13.13
C THR A 155 3.56 0.19 11.92
N VAL A 156 2.43 0.90 11.77
CA VAL A 156 2.26 1.92 10.72
C VAL A 156 3.29 3.03 10.88
N ALA A 157 3.45 3.60 12.08
CA ALA A 157 4.42 4.66 12.35
C ALA A 157 5.86 4.23 12.04
N ALA A 158 6.25 3.02 12.45
CA ALA A 158 7.58 2.48 12.17
C ALA A 158 7.85 2.39 10.66
N THR A 159 6.88 1.94 9.87
CA THR A 159 7.01 1.92 8.41
C THR A 159 7.02 3.31 7.80
N LEU A 160 6.23 4.25 8.30
CA LEU A 160 6.29 5.64 7.84
C LEU A 160 7.67 6.27 8.09
N ILE A 161 8.29 5.99 9.24
CA ILE A 161 9.65 6.43 9.55
C ILE A 161 10.66 5.77 8.61
N LEU A 162 10.60 4.44 8.44
CA LEU A 162 11.49 3.69 7.56
C LEU A 162 11.42 4.19 6.11
N THR A 163 10.20 4.35 5.58
CA THR A 163 9.99 4.88 4.23
C THR A 163 10.54 6.30 4.11
N SER A 164 10.26 7.18 5.07
CA SER A 164 10.78 8.55 5.10
C SER A 164 12.31 8.61 5.12
N LEU A 165 12.97 7.75 5.91
CA LEU A 165 14.43 7.67 5.98
C LEU A 165 15.04 7.20 4.66
N VAL A 166 14.45 6.18 4.03
CA VAL A 166 14.86 5.71 2.70
C VAL A 166 14.74 6.83 1.68
N TYR A 167 13.60 7.53 1.65
CA TYR A 167 13.38 8.64 0.72
C TYR A 167 14.31 9.82 0.97
N TYR A 168 14.58 10.15 2.24
CA TYR A 168 15.57 11.16 2.59
C TYR A 168 16.96 10.79 2.06
N LYS A 169 17.38 9.53 2.21
CA LYS A 169 18.65 9.04 1.63
C LYS A 169 18.67 9.15 0.11
N ILE A 170 17.59 8.74 -0.57
CA ILE A 170 17.47 8.85 -2.03
C ILE A 170 17.58 10.33 -2.46
N PHE A 171 16.85 11.23 -1.78
CA PHE A 171 16.84 12.65 -2.10
C PHE A 171 18.21 13.30 -1.85
N LYS A 172 18.87 12.98 -0.74
CA LYS A 172 20.22 13.47 -0.43
C LYS A 172 21.23 13.01 -1.48
N LEU A 173 21.16 11.75 -1.89
CA LEU A 173 22.01 11.20 -2.95
C LEU A 173 21.74 11.91 -4.29
N ALA A 174 20.47 12.11 -4.67
CA ALA A 174 20.10 12.83 -5.89
C ALA A 174 20.64 14.26 -5.88
N ARG A 175 20.49 15.00 -4.77
CA ARG A 175 21.01 16.36 -4.63
C ARG A 175 22.54 16.41 -4.67
N SER A 176 23.21 15.44 -4.03
CA SER A 176 24.67 15.31 -4.10
C SER A 176 25.17 15.06 -5.52
N SER A 177 24.40 14.32 -6.34
CA SER A 177 24.74 14.07 -7.74
C SER A 177 24.44 15.23 -8.68
N VAL A 178 23.53 16.13 -8.33
CA VAL A 178 23.32 17.38 -9.09
C VAL A 178 24.43 18.40 -8.79
N ASN A 179 24.93 18.41 -7.56
CA ASN A 179 26.01 19.32 -7.15
C ASN A 179 27.41 18.83 -7.56
N ALA A 180 27.59 17.52 -7.76
CA ALA A 180 28.80 16.94 -8.35
C ALA A 180 28.63 16.86 -9.88
N VAL A 181 29.16 17.86 -10.60
CA VAL A 181 28.95 18.13 -12.04
C VAL A 181 29.64 17.10 -12.99
N ASP A 182 29.89 15.87 -12.55
CA ASP A 182 30.58 14.82 -13.34
C ASP A 182 29.65 13.73 -13.93
N PHE A 183 28.34 13.78 -13.67
CA PHE A 183 27.41 12.76 -14.21
C PHE A 183 26.92 13.10 -15.63
N SER A 184 26.89 12.09 -16.49
CA SER A 184 26.27 12.18 -17.83
C SER A 184 24.81 12.65 -17.72
N ASN A 185 24.37 13.52 -18.64
CA ASN A 185 23.00 14.06 -18.70
C ASN A 185 21.92 12.96 -18.66
N ALA A 186 22.21 11.75 -19.15
CA ALA A 186 21.31 10.60 -19.10
C ALA A 186 21.12 10.04 -17.68
N ASP A 187 22.18 9.97 -16.87
CA ASP A 187 22.12 9.50 -15.48
C ASP A 187 21.42 10.52 -14.57
N ILE A 188 21.64 11.82 -14.82
CA ILE A 188 20.94 12.91 -14.15
C ILE A 188 19.44 12.83 -14.45
N GLN A 189 19.03 12.65 -15.71
CA GLN A 189 17.62 12.51 -16.08
C GLN A 189 16.98 11.26 -15.47
N LYS A 190 17.68 10.12 -15.44
CA LYS A 190 17.19 8.89 -14.81
C LYS A 190 16.95 9.09 -13.31
N LYS A 191 17.90 9.71 -12.60
CA LYS A 191 17.77 10.06 -11.16
C LYS A 191 16.65 11.07 -10.89
N LEU A 192 16.49 12.09 -11.73
CA LEU A 192 15.40 13.07 -11.62
C LEU A 192 14.03 12.42 -11.82
N ARG A 193 13.91 11.49 -12.77
CA ARG A 193 12.68 10.71 -12.98
C ARG A 193 12.34 9.84 -11.78
N GLU A 194 13.34 9.20 -11.18
CA GLU A 194 13.18 8.42 -9.94
C GLU A 194 12.81 9.31 -8.74
N THR A 195 13.35 10.53 -8.67
CA THR A 195 13.01 11.53 -7.62
C THR A 195 11.59 12.06 -7.79
N LYS A 196 11.11 12.24 -9.02
CA LYS A 196 9.71 12.65 -9.29
C LYS A 196 8.72 11.57 -8.87
N ALA A 197 9.08 10.29 -9.07
CA ALA A 197 8.30 9.17 -8.56
C ALA A 197 8.28 9.14 -7.01
N ALA A 198 9.42 9.44 -6.36
CA ALA A 198 9.50 9.54 -4.90
C ALA A 198 8.56 10.61 -4.30
N ARG A 199 8.40 11.75 -4.97
CA ARG A 199 7.46 12.81 -4.55
C ARG A 199 6.00 12.30 -4.52
N THR A 200 5.64 11.44 -5.46
CA THR A 200 4.29 10.85 -5.51
C THR A 200 4.07 9.92 -4.31
N VAL A 201 5.09 9.15 -3.93
CA VAL A 201 5.02 8.28 -2.75
C VAL A 201 4.89 9.10 -1.47
N VAL A 202 5.65 10.19 -1.29
CA VAL A 202 5.50 11.08 -0.12
C VAL A 202 4.08 11.65 0.00
N ILE A 203 3.46 12.04 -1.11
CA ILE A 203 2.07 12.54 -1.11
C ILE A 203 1.09 11.42 -0.70
N VAL A 204 1.27 10.21 -1.25
CA VAL A 204 0.46 9.05 -0.88
C VAL A 204 0.64 8.71 0.60
N THR A 205 1.88 8.67 1.08
CA THR A 205 2.26 8.43 2.49
C THR A 205 1.64 9.47 3.43
N GLY A 206 1.73 10.76 3.09
CA GLY A 206 1.14 11.84 3.90
C GLY A 206 -0.38 11.79 3.93
N THR A 207 -1.02 11.41 2.82
CA THR A 207 -2.48 11.24 2.75
C THR A 207 -2.95 10.08 3.62
N VAL A 208 -2.23 8.95 3.59
CA VAL A 208 -2.53 7.78 4.45
C VAL A 208 -2.39 8.14 5.93
N PHE A 209 -1.34 8.88 6.31
CA PHE A 209 -1.15 9.33 7.69
C PHE A 209 -2.32 10.23 8.16
N LEU A 210 -2.71 11.21 7.36
CA LEU A 210 -3.84 12.10 7.66
C LEU A 210 -5.19 11.38 7.70
N CYS A 211 -5.35 10.31 6.92
CA CYS A 211 -6.56 9.49 6.95
C CYS A 211 -6.61 8.52 8.14
N CYS A 212 -5.46 8.12 8.70
CA CYS A 212 -5.36 7.14 9.78
C CYS A 212 -5.19 7.77 11.18
N CYS A 213 -4.76 9.03 11.28
CA CYS A 213 -4.76 9.80 12.51
C CYS A 213 -6.02 10.69 12.54
N PRO A 214 -7.02 10.40 13.39
CA PRO A 214 -8.19 11.27 13.56
C PRO A 214 -7.84 12.63 14.16
#